data_AF-A0A377JX20-F1
#
_entry.id   AF-A0A377JX20-F1
#
_cell.length_a   1.000
_cell.length_b   1.000
_cell.length_c   1.000
_cell.angle_alpha   90.00
_cell.angle_beta   90.00
_cell.angle_gamma   90.00
#
_symmetry.space_group_name_H-M   'P 1'
#
loop_
_entity.id
_entity.type
_entity.pdbx_description
1 polymer ?
#
loop_
_entity_poly.entity_id
_entity_poly.type
_entity_poly.pdbx_seq_one_letter_code
_entity_poly.pdbx_strand_id
1 'polypeptide(L)'
;MNCIKHNDVVAVGSCGKCNVGLCTECINDAVRDDDNKPMCQKCTLDVVIDPHIAYLQTALGQITQKRIIWSVILVIGLALGMLGYFSDSVMYIIIGILVWSCAGFSDRMLARANQSAEDAHYNALVRHRMETDGSYLLGSMIGKVIGWLLRGIFFPIVYLIFMLTAVKKLKKELADMQEARDILVSKM
;
A
#
# COMPACT_ATOMS: atom_id res chain seq x y z
N MET A 1 -13.63 -41.13 -6.31
CA MET A 1 -13.80 -39.76 -6.86
C MET A 1 -12.56 -39.45 -7.67
N ASN A 2 -12.69 -38.90 -8.87
CA ASN A 2 -11.53 -38.61 -9.72
C ASN A 2 -11.00 -37.22 -9.42
N CYS A 3 -9.77 -36.93 -9.86
CA CYS A 3 -9.19 -35.62 -9.71
C CYS A 3 -9.97 -34.60 -10.56
N ILE A 4 -10.23 -33.42 -9.99
CA ILE A 4 -10.96 -32.34 -10.68
C ILE A 4 -10.25 -31.82 -11.93
N LYS A 5 -8.93 -31.99 -12.01
CA LYS A 5 -8.10 -31.59 -13.14
C LYS A 5 -7.85 -32.74 -14.12
N HIS A 6 -7.57 -33.93 -13.59
CA HIS A 6 -7.30 -35.14 -14.36
C HIS A 6 -8.43 -36.14 -14.09
N ASN A 7 -9.49 -36.05 -14.90
CA ASN A 7 -10.70 -36.87 -14.73
C ASN A 7 -10.45 -38.39 -14.88
N ASP A 8 -9.30 -38.78 -15.42
CA ASP A 8 -8.83 -40.14 -15.62
C ASP A 8 -7.99 -40.68 -14.43
N VAL A 9 -7.57 -39.80 -13.49
CA VAL A 9 -6.74 -40.18 -12.35
C VAL A 9 -7.56 -40.17 -11.05
N VAL A 10 -7.35 -41.19 -10.21
CA VAL A 10 -8.01 -41.30 -8.90
C VAL A 10 -7.54 -40.20 -7.96
N ALA A 11 -8.47 -39.56 -7.25
CA ALA A 11 -8.14 -38.57 -6.23
C ALA A 11 -7.54 -39.25 -4.99
N VAL A 12 -6.45 -38.67 -4.49
CA VAL A 12 -5.66 -39.18 -3.34
C VAL A 12 -5.78 -38.25 -2.12
N GLY A 13 -6.35 -37.07 -2.32
CA GLY A 13 -6.70 -36.11 -1.27
C GLY A 13 -7.80 -35.16 -1.74
N SER A 14 -8.21 -34.24 -0.86
CA SER A 14 -9.26 -33.27 -1.14
C SER A 14 -8.80 -31.83 -0.88
N CYS A 15 -9.41 -30.88 -1.59
CA CYS A 15 -9.18 -29.46 -1.35
C CYS A 15 -9.68 -29.04 0.03
N GLY A 16 -8.86 -28.35 0.82
CA GLY A 16 -9.19 -27.89 2.17
C GLY A 16 -10.42 -26.97 2.27
N LYS A 17 -10.75 -26.22 1.21
CA LYS A 17 -11.93 -25.35 1.15
C LYS A 17 -13.18 -25.95 0.49
N CYS A 18 -13.08 -26.41 -0.76
CA CYS A 18 -14.25 -26.87 -1.52
C CYS A 18 -14.43 -28.40 -1.55
N ASN A 19 -13.56 -29.16 -0.89
CA ASN A 19 -13.60 -30.63 -0.77
C ASN A 19 -13.57 -31.43 -2.10
N VAL A 20 -13.19 -30.79 -3.22
CA VAL A 20 -13.01 -31.50 -4.50
C VAL A 20 -11.79 -32.43 -4.46
N GLY A 21 -11.85 -33.53 -5.21
CA GLY A 21 -10.78 -34.52 -5.29
C GLY A 21 -9.55 -34.02 -6.07
N LEU A 22 -8.35 -34.28 -5.54
CA LEU A 22 -7.05 -33.91 -6.12
C LEU A 22 -6.18 -35.17 -6.27
N CYS A 23 -5.49 -35.32 -7.41
CA CYS A 23 -4.46 -36.35 -7.58
C CYS A 23 -3.16 -35.98 -6.84
N THR A 24 -2.22 -36.92 -6.70
CA THR A 24 -0.92 -36.68 -6.07
C THR A 24 -0.16 -35.51 -6.69
N GLU A 25 -0.15 -35.40 -8.02
CA GLU A 25 0.50 -34.29 -8.73
C GLU A 25 -0.14 -32.94 -8.36
N CYS A 26 -1.47 -32.87 -8.38
CA CYS A 26 -2.18 -31.65 -8.01
C CYS A 26 -1.98 -31.26 -6.53
N ILE A 27 -1.74 -32.24 -5.64
CA ILE A 27 -1.44 -31.99 -4.22
C ILE A 27 -0.01 -31.46 -4.05
N ASN A 28 0.94 -31.99 -4.82
CA ASN A 28 2.33 -31.57 -4.76
C ASN A 28 2.54 -30.14 -5.27
N ASP A 29 1.78 -29.75 -6.29
CA ASP A 29 1.81 -28.40 -6.88
C ASP A 29 0.82 -27.42 -6.20
N ALA A 30 0.01 -27.88 -5.25
CA ALA A 30 -1.02 -27.05 -4.62
C ALA A 30 -0.43 -26.08 -3.59
N VAL A 31 -0.93 -24.83 -3.65
CA VAL A 31 -0.82 -23.88 -2.53
C VAL A 31 -1.59 -24.43 -1.35
N ARG A 32 -1.02 -24.32 -0.14
CA ARG A 32 -1.64 -24.81 1.09
C ARG A 32 -2.22 -23.66 1.90
N ASP A 33 -3.34 -23.93 2.55
CA ASP A 33 -3.98 -23.03 3.51
C ASP A 33 -3.20 -22.98 4.84
N ASP A 34 -3.61 -22.13 5.77
CA ASP A 34 -2.99 -21.96 7.11
C ASP A 34 -2.99 -23.28 7.92
N ASP A 35 -3.97 -24.14 7.66
CA ASP A 35 -4.08 -25.51 8.20
C ASP A 35 -3.15 -26.54 7.50
N ASN A 36 -2.26 -26.10 6.61
CA ASN A 36 -1.39 -26.93 5.77
C ASN A 36 -2.16 -27.92 4.87
N LYS A 37 -3.42 -27.61 4.54
CA LYS A 37 -4.26 -28.40 3.63
C LYS A 37 -4.10 -27.92 2.19
N PRO A 38 -3.97 -28.80 1.18
CA PRO A 38 -3.83 -28.39 -0.22
C PRO A 38 -5.11 -27.74 -0.73
N MET A 39 -4.97 -26.67 -1.51
CA MET A 39 -6.07 -25.97 -2.18
C MET A 39 -6.10 -26.31 -3.67
N CYS A 40 -7.30 -26.45 -4.23
CA CYS A 40 -7.44 -26.61 -5.69
C CYS A 40 -7.14 -25.28 -6.38
N GLN A 41 -6.75 -25.34 -7.67
CA GLN A 41 -6.38 -24.15 -8.45
C GLN A 41 -7.47 -23.07 -8.47
N LYS A 42 -8.75 -23.46 -8.51
CA LYS A 42 -9.88 -22.51 -8.41
C LYS A 42 -9.91 -21.80 -7.06
N CYS A 43 -9.81 -22.54 -5.95
CA CYS A 43 -9.78 -21.92 -4.63
C CYS A 43 -8.52 -21.07 -4.39
N THR A 44 -7.38 -21.44 -4.96
CA THR A 44 -6.17 -20.61 -4.91
C THR A 44 -6.38 -19.30 -5.68
N LEU A 45 -7.03 -19.34 -6.84
CA LEU A 45 -7.35 -18.14 -7.62
C LEU A 45 -8.30 -17.21 -6.84
N ASP A 46 -9.42 -17.75 -6.36
CA ASP A 46 -10.51 -16.98 -5.74
C ASP A 46 -10.13 -16.42 -4.36
N VAL A 47 -9.32 -17.14 -3.58
CA VAL A 47 -9.04 -16.81 -2.17
C VAL A 47 -7.70 -16.11 -2.00
N VAL A 48 -6.73 -16.38 -2.86
CA VAL A 48 -5.36 -15.86 -2.70
C VAL A 48 -5.05 -14.82 -3.77
N ILE A 49 -5.19 -15.17 -5.05
CA ILE A 49 -4.68 -14.34 -6.15
C ILE A 49 -5.59 -13.14 -6.43
N ASP A 50 -6.88 -13.37 -6.69
CA ASP A 50 -7.81 -12.30 -7.04
C ASP A 50 -7.97 -11.25 -5.93
N PRO A 51 -8.10 -11.62 -4.63
CA PRO A 51 -8.14 -10.65 -3.54
C PRO A 51 -6.82 -9.88 -3.40
N HIS A 52 -5.68 -10.55 -3.60
CA HIS A 52 -4.39 -9.89 -3.48
C HIS A 52 -4.15 -8.91 -4.63
N ILE A 53 -4.55 -9.25 -5.87
CA ILE A 53 -4.54 -8.34 -7.01
C ILE A 53 -5.44 -7.13 -6.74
N ALA A 54 -6.65 -7.33 -6.21
CA ALA A 54 -7.54 -6.23 -5.84
C ALA A 54 -6.92 -5.31 -4.77
N TYR A 55 -6.25 -5.88 -3.78
CA TYR A 55 -5.47 -5.13 -2.79
C TYR A 55 -4.33 -4.33 -3.43
N LEU A 56 -3.54 -4.95 -4.30
CA LEU A 56 -2.43 -4.30 -5.02
C LEU A 56 -2.94 -3.15 -5.92
N GLN A 57 -4.08 -3.32 -6.59
CA GLN A 57 -4.70 -2.28 -7.41
C GLN A 57 -5.17 -1.09 -6.57
N THR A 58 -5.81 -1.35 -5.43
CA THR A 58 -6.25 -0.28 -4.51
C THR A 58 -5.05 0.46 -3.93
N ALA A 59 -4.01 -0.26 -3.50
CA ALA A 59 -2.76 0.33 -3.03
C ALA A 59 -2.07 1.19 -4.10
N LEU A 60 -2.02 0.71 -5.36
CA LEU A 60 -1.51 1.47 -6.50
C LEU A 60 -2.32 2.74 -6.76
N GLY A 61 -3.65 2.68 -6.66
CA GLY A 61 -4.53 3.83 -6.76
C GLY A 61 -4.21 4.91 -5.72
N GLN A 62 -4.08 4.51 -4.46
CA GLN A 62 -3.72 5.41 -3.36
C GLN A 62 -2.34 6.04 -3.57
N ILE A 63 -1.34 5.26 -3.99
CA ILE A 63 0.02 5.78 -4.24
C ILE A 63 0.05 6.70 -5.45
N THR A 64 -0.78 6.44 -6.46
CA THR A 64 -0.89 7.32 -7.63
C THR A 64 -1.48 8.67 -7.24
N GLN A 65 -2.50 8.70 -6.38
CA GLN A 65 -3.06 9.94 -5.84
C GLN A 65 -2.01 10.71 -5.01
N LYS A 66 -1.30 10.03 -4.11
CA LYS A 66 -0.19 10.62 -3.35
C LYS A 66 0.85 11.24 -4.27
N ARG A 67 1.23 10.51 -5.32
CA ARG A 67 2.19 10.99 -6.32
C ARG A 67 1.75 12.29 -6.98
N ILE A 68 0.48 12.38 -7.40
CA ILE A 68 -0.04 13.57 -8.08
C ILE A 68 0.04 14.77 -7.14
N ILE A 69 -0.48 14.63 -5.92
CA ILE A 69 -0.48 15.71 -4.93
C ILE A 69 0.96 16.13 -4.59
N TRP A 70 1.85 15.17 -4.35
CA TRP A 70 3.25 15.44 -4.03
C TRP A 70 4.00 16.05 -5.21
N SER A 71 3.70 15.69 -6.46
CA SER A 71 4.30 16.33 -7.64
C SER A 71 3.90 17.80 -7.75
N VAL A 72 2.63 18.13 -7.49
CA VAL A 72 2.15 19.52 -7.53
C VAL A 72 2.83 20.35 -6.45
N ILE A 73 2.91 19.81 -5.21
CA ILE A 73 3.59 20.47 -4.09
C ILE A 73 5.08 20.68 -4.40
N LEU A 74 5.75 19.69 -5.00
CA LEU A 74 7.15 19.80 -5.38
C LEU A 74 7.36 20.93 -6.37
N VAL A 75 6.58 20.97 -7.46
CA VAL A 75 6.69 21.98 -8.51
C VAL A 75 6.43 23.38 -7.97
N ILE A 76 5.39 23.56 -7.16
CA ILE A 76 5.06 24.88 -6.56
C ILE A 76 6.20 25.35 -5.64
N GLY A 77 6.68 24.48 -4.74
CA GLY A 77 7.77 24.87 -3.83
C GLY A 77 9.09 25.14 -4.57
N LEU A 78 9.36 24.41 -5.65
CA LEU A 78 10.53 24.64 -6.50
C LEU A 78 10.42 25.95 -7.27
N ALA A 79 9.24 26.27 -7.83
CA ALA A 79 9.00 27.54 -8.52
C ALA A 79 9.18 28.74 -7.56
N LEU A 80 8.67 28.64 -6.32
CA LEU A 80 8.87 29.66 -5.30
C LEU A 80 10.33 29.79 -4.86
N GLY A 81 11.04 28.68 -4.73
CA GLY A 81 12.48 28.68 -4.45
C GLY A 81 13.29 29.36 -5.56
N MET A 82 12.97 29.07 -6.83
CA MET A 82 13.60 29.71 -7.99
C MET A 82 13.29 31.21 -8.04
N LEU A 83 12.04 31.61 -7.79
CA LEU A 83 11.67 33.03 -7.70
C LEU A 83 12.45 33.75 -6.60
N GLY A 84 12.59 33.14 -5.42
CA GLY A 84 13.39 33.69 -4.33
C GLY A 84 14.88 33.82 -4.66
N TYR A 85 15.42 32.88 -5.43
CA TYR A 85 16.79 32.96 -5.94
C TYR A 85 16.97 34.12 -6.93
N PHE A 86 16.04 34.29 -7.89
CA PHE A 86 16.12 35.38 -8.87
C PHE A 86 15.85 36.77 -8.27
N SER A 87 15.07 36.85 -7.18
CA SER A 87 14.72 38.11 -6.53
C SER A 87 15.58 38.42 -5.29
N ASP A 88 16.65 37.66 -5.04
CA ASP A 88 17.50 37.73 -3.83
C ASP A 88 16.70 37.80 -2.51
N SER A 89 15.51 37.19 -2.50
CA SER A 89 14.56 37.31 -1.43
C SER A 89 14.46 35.99 -0.69
N VAL A 90 15.12 35.94 0.47
CA VAL A 90 15.10 34.78 1.38
C VAL A 90 13.66 34.38 1.77
N MET A 91 12.73 35.35 1.79
CA MET A 91 11.32 35.11 2.11
C MET A 91 10.67 34.08 1.18
N TYR A 92 10.89 34.14 -0.14
CA TYR A 92 10.30 33.19 -1.08
C TYR A 92 10.89 31.78 -0.96
N ILE A 93 12.17 31.68 -0.58
CA ILE A 93 12.83 30.40 -0.28
C ILE A 93 12.19 29.76 0.96
N ILE A 94 11.97 30.54 2.02
CA ILE A 94 11.28 30.08 3.23
C ILE A 94 9.85 29.63 2.92
N ILE A 95 9.10 30.41 2.12
CA ILE A 95 7.74 30.03 1.70
C ILE A 95 7.77 28.73 0.88
N GLY A 96 8.75 28.52 0.00
CA GLY A 96 8.92 27.27 -0.74
C GLY A 96 9.10 26.05 0.18
N ILE A 97 9.92 26.18 1.23
CA ILE A 97 10.12 25.11 2.24
C ILE A 97 8.83 24.86 3.04
N LEU A 98 8.09 25.91 3.39
CA LEU A 98 6.79 25.78 4.05
C LEU A 98 5.77 25.05 3.15
N VAL A 99 5.75 25.34 1.85
CA VAL A 99 4.91 24.63 0.88
C VAL A 99 5.28 23.14 0.81
N TRP A 100 6.57 22.80 0.79
CA TRP A 100 7.00 21.39 0.84
C TRP A 100 6.62 20.70 2.15
N SER A 101 6.57 21.43 3.26
CA SER A 101 6.11 20.90 4.56
C SER A 101 4.63 20.48 4.50
N CYS A 102 3.81 21.09 3.65
CA CYS A 102 2.41 20.70 3.43
C CYS A 102 2.25 19.29 2.82
N ALA A 103 3.29 18.70 2.22
CA ALA A 103 3.21 17.33 1.72
C ALA A 103 2.87 16.32 2.83
N GLY A 104 3.44 16.48 4.03
CA GLY A 104 3.13 15.64 5.18
C GLY A 104 1.70 15.82 5.71
N PHE A 105 1.09 17.00 5.47
CA PHE A 105 -0.30 17.25 5.81
C PHE A 105 -1.25 16.60 4.81
N SER A 106 -0.93 16.69 3.51
CA SER A 106 -1.71 16.05 2.44
C SER A 106 -1.83 14.53 2.64
N ASP A 107 -0.78 13.90 3.17
CA ASP A 107 -0.74 12.47 3.47
C ASP A 107 -1.77 12.07 4.54
N ARG A 108 -1.92 12.88 5.58
CA ARG A 108 -2.91 12.66 6.65
C ARG A 108 -4.33 12.92 6.15
N MET A 109 -4.50 13.93 5.30
CA MET A 109 -5.80 14.22 4.68
C MET A 109 -6.24 13.09 3.73
N LEU A 110 -5.32 12.57 2.92
CA LEU A 110 -5.61 11.43 2.04
C LEU A 110 -5.92 10.17 2.86
N ALA A 111 -5.19 9.94 3.94
CA ALA A 111 -5.47 8.81 4.84
C ALA A 111 -6.86 8.93 5.49
N ARG A 112 -7.28 10.14 5.89
CA ARG A 112 -8.63 10.39 6.43
C ARG A 112 -9.73 10.29 5.37
N ALA A 113 -9.46 10.72 4.14
CA ALA A 113 -10.42 10.62 3.04
C ALA A 113 -10.67 9.16 2.64
N ASN A 114 -9.66 8.30 2.78
CA ASN A 114 -9.74 6.87 2.44
C ASN A 114 -10.03 5.99 3.66
N GLN A 115 -10.32 6.56 4.83
CA GLN A 115 -10.62 5.79 6.04
C GLN A 115 -12.03 5.19 5.96
N SER A 116 -12.15 3.91 6.31
CA SER A 116 -13.45 3.27 6.52
C SER A 116 -14.11 3.84 7.78
N ALA A 117 -15.45 3.78 7.84
CA ALA A 117 -16.20 4.23 9.01
C ALA A 117 -15.83 3.44 10.29
N GLU A 118 -15.42 2.18 10.13
CA GLU A 118 -15.02 1.28 11.21
C GLU A 118 -13.65 1.67 11.80
N ASP A 119 -12.68 1.99 10.93
CA ASP A 119 -11.36 2.49 11.33
C ASP A 119 -11.42 3.85 12.02
N ALA A 120 -12.36 4.70 11.61
CA ALA A 120 -12.56 6.02 12.21
C ALA A 120 -13.01 5.90 13.69
N HIS A 121 -13.89 4.93 13.98
CA HIS A 121 -14.39 4.67 15.33
C HIS A 121 -13.29 4.13 16.25
N TYR A 122 -12.50 3.15 15.77
CA TYR A 122 -11.36 2.63 16.53
C TYR A 122 -10.32 3.71 16.86
N ASN A 123 -9.97 4.54 15.88
CA ASN A 123 -9.01 5.63 16.07
C ASN A 123 -9.50 6.72 17.06
N ALA A 124 -10.82 6.94 17.15
CA ALA A 124 -11.39 7.86 18.12
C ALA A 124 -11.23 7.34 19.56
N LEU A 125 -11.44 6.03 19.77
CA LEU A 125 -11.25 5.38 21.08
C LEU A 125 -9.80 5.42 21.54
N VAL A 126 -8.85 5.16 20.63
CA VAL A 126 -7.41 5.23 20.92
C VAL A 126 -6.99 6.65 21.29
N ARG A 127 -7.49 7.67 20.57
CA ARG A 127 -7.19 9.07 20.86
C ARG A 127 -7.69 9.49 22.25
N HIS A 128 -8.90 9.08 22.61
CA HIS A 128 -9.48 9.35 23.93
C HIS A 128 -8.66 8.71 25.06
N ARG A 129 -8.10 7.52 24.85
CA ARG A 129 -7.22 6.87 25.84
C ARG A 129 -5.87 7.58 25.97
N MET A 130 -5.36 8.14 24.87
CA MET A 130 -4.11 8.88 24.92
C MET A 130 -4.29 10.23 25.62
N GLU A 131 -5.43 10.91 25.49
CA GLU A 131 -5.64 12.26 26.03
C GLU A 131 -5.63 12.41 27.56
N THR A 132 -5.65 11.29 28.31
CA THR A 132 -5.68 11.29 29.78
C THR A 132 -4.32 11.43 30.48
N ASP A 133 -3.19 11.20 29.81
CA ASP A 133 -1.84 11.23 30.44
C ASP A 133 -1.10 12.58 30.23
N GLY A 134 -1.61 13.71 30.74
CA GLY A 134 -1.20 15.10 30.40
C GLY A 134 0.29 15.54 30.32
N SER A 135 1.28 14.68 30.60
CA SER A 135 2.73 14.97 30.47
C SER A 135 3.31 14.79 29.06
N TYR A 136 2.65 14.06 28.14
CA TYR A 136 3.16 13.84 26.77
C TYR A 136 2.86 14.99 25.80
N LEU A 137 2.02 15.96 26.18
CA LEU A 137 1.39 16.90 25.23
C LEU A 137 2.39 17.91 24.67
N LEU A 138 3.25 18.50 25.52
CA LEU A 138 4.20 19.53 25.11
C LEU A 138 5.38 18.95 24.29
N GLY A 139 5.95 17.83 24.76
CA GLY A 139 7.03 17.12 24.05
C GLY A 139 6.56 16.52 22.71
N SER A 140 5.33 15.99 22.66
CA SER A 140 4.73 15.50 21.41
C SER A 140 4.47 16.62 20.41
N MET A 141 4.02 17.80 20.86
CA MET A 141 3.78 18.96 20.01
C MET A 141 5.08 19.48 19.38
N ILE A 142 6.13 19.66 20.17
CA ILE A 142 7.44 20.14 19.69
C ILE A 142 8.05 19.12 18.71
N GLY A 143 8.01 17.82 19.04
CA GLY A 143 8.49 16.76 18.15
C GLY A 143 7.71 16.71 16.82
N LYS A 144 6.40 16.97 16.84
CA LYS A 144 5.57 17.05 15.63
C LYS A 144 5.95 18.24 14.76
N VAL A 145 6.23 19.40 15.33
CA VAL A 145 6.62 20.61 14.59
C VAL A 145 8.03 20.48 13.99
N ILE A 146 9.00 19.99 14.77
CA ILE A 146 10.36 19.74 14.28
C ILE A 146 10.35 18.68 13.16
N GLY A 147 9.61 17.58 13.36
CA GLY A 147 9.44 16.54 12.35
C GLY A 147 8.70 17.04 11.10
N TRP A 148 7.88 18.09 11.21
CA TRP A 148 7.20 18.72 10.07
C TRP A 148 8.16 19.58 9.25
N LEU A 149 8.99 20.40 9.91
CA LEU A 149 9.99 21.25 9.26
C LEU A 149 11.11 20.44 8.59
N LEU A 150 11.65 19.43 9.29
CA LEU A 150 12.65 18.53 8.72
C LEU A 150 12.11 17.81 7.48
N ARG A 151 10.84 17.40 7.50
CA ARG A 151 10.19 16.82 6.32
C ARG A 151 10.14 17.78 5.15
N GLY A 152 9.89 19.07 5.37
CA GLY A 152 9.87 20.07 4.29
C GLY A 152 11.21 20.22 3.59
N ILE A 153 12.30 20.28 4.35
CA ILE A 153 13.66 20.44 3.81
C ILE A 153 14.09 19.20 2.99
N PHE A 154 13.81 18.00 3.51
CA PHE A 154 14.18 16.75 2.84
C PHE A 154 13.11 16.22 1.87
N PHE A 155 11.99 16.94 1.69
CA PHE A 155 10.87 16.49 0.87
C PHE A 155 11.28 16.12 -0.56
N PRO A 156 12.08 16.93 -1.30
CA PRO A 156 12.45 16.59 -2.68
C PRO A 156 13.21 15.27 -2.77
N ILE A 157 14.11 15.01 -1.81
CA ILE A 157 14.92 13.79 -1.75
C ILE A 157 14.04 12.59 -1.41
N VAL A 158 13.22 12.70 -0.36
CA VAL A 158 12.29 11.64 0.07
C VAL A 158 11.28 11.33 -1.04
N TYR A 159 10.76 12.35 -1.72
CA TYR A 159 9.86 12.20 -2.86
C TYR A 159 10.49 11.38 -3.98
N LEU A 160 11.72 11.71 -4.38
CA LEU A 160 12.44 10.99 -5.43
C LEU A 160 12.67 9.52 -5.07
N ILE A 161 13.11 9.25 -3.83
CA ILE A 161 13.32 7.86 -3.35
C ILE A 161 11.99 7.08 -3.37
N PHE A 162 10.92 7.67 -2.84
CA PHE A 162 9.60 7.07 -2.81
C PHE A 162 9.09 6.74 -4.22
N MET A 163 9.25 7.68 -5.15
CA MET A 163 8.85 7.52 -6.54
C MET A 163 9.59 6.40 -7.27
N LEU A 164 10.91 6.30 -7.05
CA LEU A 164 11.73 5.31 -7.74
C LEU A 164 11.55 3.90 -7.18
N THR A 165 11.34 3.76 -5.86
CA THR A 165 11.32 2.45 -5.19
C THR A 165 9.91 1.89 -5.02
N ALA A 166 8.97 2.66 -4.47
CA ALA A 166 7.66 2.16 -4.09
C ALA A 166 6.80 1.80 -5.31
N VAL A 167 6.78 2.68 -6.33
CA VAL A 167 5.98 2.46 -7.54
C VAL A 167 6.52 1.29 -8.35
N LYS A 168 7.85 1.19 -8.51
CA LYS A 168 8.46 0.08 -9.25
C LYS A 168 8.20 -1.25 -8.56
N LYS A 169 8.32 -1.30 -7.23
CA LYS A 169 8.07 -2.51 -6.45
C LYS A 169 6.63 -3.00 -6.62
N LEU A 170 5.65 -2.11 -6.43
CA LEU A 170 4.24 -2.48 -6.54
C LEU A 170 3.80 -2.84 -7.95
N LYS A 171 4.32 -2.15 -8.98
CA LYS A 171 4.06 -2.52 -10.37
C LYS A 171 4.62 -3.89 -10.72
N LYS A 172 5.82 -4.19 -10.22
CA LYS A 172 6.44 -5.50 -10.40
C LYS A 172 5.61 -6.58 -9.71
N GLU A 173 5.25 -6.36 -8.45
CA GLU A 173 4.45 -7.31 -7.66
C GLU A 173 3.05 -7.55 -8.26
N LEU A 174 2.42 -6.52 -8.81
CA LEU A 174 1.17 -6.66 -9.57
C LEU A 174 1.38 -7.51 -10.84
N ALA A 175 2.44 -7.24 -11.61
CA ALA A 175 2.74 -7.97 -12.84
C ALA A 175 3.04 -9.46 -12.54
N ASP A 176 3.85 -9.74 -11.53
CA ASP A 176 4.19 -11.10 -11.09
C ASP A 176 2.91 -11.87 -10.67
N MET A 177 1.97 -11.21 -9.97
CA MET A 177 0.68 -11.81 -9.59
C MET A 177 -0.28 -12.01 -10.77
N GLN A 178 -0.29 -11.08 -11.73
CA GLN A 178 -1.07 -11.23 -12.97
C GLN A 178 -0.54 -12.38 -13.82
N GLU A 179 0.78 -12.52 -13.94
CA GLU A 179 1.41 -13.65 -14.63
C GLU A 179 1.06 -14.98 -13.94
N ALA A 180 1.14 -15.04 -12.61
CA ALA A 180 0.73 -16.22 -11.85
C ALA A 180 -0.74 -16.59 -12.08
N ARG A 181 -1.63 -15.58 -12.14
CA ARG A 181 -3.05 -15.76 -12.48
C ARG A 181 -3.22 -16.35 -13.87
N ASP A 182 -2.56 -15.78 -14.88
CA ASP A 182 -2.69 -16.20 -16.28
C ASP A 182 -2.15 -17.63 -16.49
N ILE A 183 -1.05 -17.99 -15.83
CA ILE A 183 -0.52 -19.35 -15.83
C ILE A 183 -1.54 -20.33 -15.24
N LEU A 184 -2.19 -19.98 -14.12
CA LEU A 184 -3.17 -20.86 -13.48
C LEU A 184 -4.46 -20.98 -14.29
N VAL A 185 -4.91 -19.90 -14.92
CA VAL A 185 -6.07 -19.91 -15.83
C VAL A 185 -5.78 -20.74 -17.09
N SER A 186 -4.57 -20.63 -17.66
CA SER A 186 -4.19 -21.42 -18.85
C SER A 186 -4.07 -22.92 -18.58
N LYS A 187 -3.90 -23.32 -17.32
CA LYS A 187 -3.75 -24.72 -16.87
C LYS A 187 -5.07 -25.34 -16.39
N MET A 188 -6.16 -24.57 -16.35
CA MET A 188 -7.52 -25.04 -16.02
C MET A 188 -8.29 -25.43 -17.29
#